data_AF-A0A1C7MLK7-F1
#
_entry.id   AF-A0A1C7MLK7-F1
#
_cell.length_a   1.000
_cell.length_b   1.000
_cell.length_c   1.000
_cell.angle_alpha   90.00
_cell.angle_beta   90.00
_cell.angle_gamma   90.00
#
_symmetry.space_group_name_H-M   'P 1'
#
loop_
_entity.id
_entity.type
_entity.pdbx_description
1 polymer ?
#
loop_
_entity_poly.entity_id
_entity_poly.type
_entity_poly.pdbx_seq_one_letter_code
_entity_poly.pdbx_strand_id
1 'polypeptide(L)'
;MLIIYRGQRTRATRNRESYERRLLSDVLIFENNLPPTLSPALVKYARRPFSIIYNFLDDTPYLGLWTRPFQLEIPAIVEGCREEVEKQFATGQYHQIIEHGYERYGAWKQKGGEDLTAGAKEELAERIAAWDRMAGERVGERGSWDEFVREVALSWGAKIVVLLAKEIELREDQGGIGYKDRELPWQYMIRLSTRKVVIRRNNK
;
A
#
# COMPACT_ATOMS: atom_id res chain seq x y z
N MET A 1 14.08 -47.85 3.92
CA MET A 1 14.51 -46.43 4.00
C MET A 1 14.22 -45.66 2.69
N LEU A 2 13.01 -45.79 2.10
CA LEU A 2 12.66 -45.23 0.77
C LEU A 2 11.36 -44.39 0.77
N ILE A 3 10.60 -44.43 1.87
CA ILE A 3 9.27 -43.80 1.99
C ILE A 3 9.38 -42.32 2.44
N ILE A 4 10.38 -41.99 3.26
CA ILE A 4 10.59 -40.62 3.80
C ILE A 4 11.04 -39.64 2.70
N TYR A 5 11.85 -40.10 1.73
CA TYR A 5 12.35 -39.30 0.61
C TYR A 5 11.26 -38.88 -0.39
N ARG A 6 10.23 -39.72 -0.60
CA ARG A 6 9.09 -39.37 -1.46
C ARG A 6 8.23 -38.28 -0.82
N GLY A 7 7.97 -38.34 0.48
CA GLY A 7 7.22 -37.31 1.20
C GLY A 7 7.91 -35.94 1.23
N GLN A 8 9.25 -35.91 1.32
CA GLN A 8 10.03 -34.67 1.26
C GLN A 8 10.01 -34.04 -0.13
N ARG A 9 10.15 -34.83 -1.21
CA ARG A 9 10.04 -34.32 -2.58
C ARG A 9 8.65 -33.77 -2.86
N THR A 10 7.59 -34.48 -2.50
CA THR A 10 6.21 -33.99 -2.71
C THR A 10 5.92 -32.71 -1.92
N ARG A 11 6.43 -32.58 -0.69
CA ARG A 11 6.33 -31.32 0.09
C ARG A 11 7.16 -30.19 -0.51
N ALA A 12 8.36 -30.46 -0.99
CA ALA A 12 9.21 -29.47 -1.64
C ALA A 12 8.59 -28.95 -2.94
N THR A 13 7.99 -29.83 -3.77
CA THR A 13 7.29 -29.43 -4.99
C THR A 13 6.04 -28.61 -4.66
N ARG A 14 5.24 -29.01 -3.65
CA ARG A 14 4.05 -28.25 -3.22
C ARG A 14 4.39 -26.90 -2.61
N ASN A 15 5.50 -26.81 -1.87
CA ASN A 15 6.04 -25.56 -1.34
C ASN A 15 6.59 -24.68 -2.47
N ARG A 16 7.25 -25.27 -3.47
CA ARG A 16 7.74 -24.54 -4.65
C ARG A 16 6.59 -24.00 -5.48
N GLU A 17 5.55 -24.80 -5.74
CA GLU A 17 4.35 -24.36 -6.44
C GLU A 17 3.56 -23.31 -5.65
N SER A 18 3.51 -23.43 -4.32
CA SER A 18 2.92 -22.39 -3.46
C SER A 18 3.76 -21.12 -3.47
N TYR A 19 5.09 -21.24 -3.49
CA TYR A 19 6.02 -20.13 -3.58
C TYR A 19 5.96 -19.45 -4.95
N GLU A 20 5.88 -20.20 -6.04
CA GLU A 20 5.72 -19.70 -7.41
C GLU A 20 4.33 -19.06 -7.60
N ARG A 21 3.27 -19.66 -7.04
CA ARG A 21 1.93 -19.03 -7.01
C ARG A 21 1.92 -17.74 -6.18
N ARG A 22 2.65 -17.70 -5.07
CA ARG A 22 2.85 -16.46 -4.30
C ARG A 22 3.62 -15.45 -5.15
N LEU A 23 4.79 -15.80 -5.67
CA LEU A 23 5.59 -14.91 -6.52
C LEU A 23 4.78 -14.32 -7.69
N LEU A 24 3.87 -15.10 -8.27
CA LEU A 24 2.90 -14.66 -9.28
C LEU A 24 1.78 -13.80 -8.69
N SER A 25 1.14 -14.13 -7.56
CA SER A 25 0.13 -13.27 -6.92
C SER A 25 0.70 -11.92 -6.45
N ASP A 26 1.98 -11.90 -6.10
CA ASP A 26 2.65 -10.79 -5.41
C ASP A 26 3.06 -9.67 -6.39
N VAL A 27 3.15 -10.00 -7.69
CA VAL A 27 3.30 -9.05 -8.80
C VAL A 27 1.93 -8.50 -9.25
N LEU A 28 0.83 -9.17 -8.89
CA LEU A 28 -0.48 -8.97 -9.52
C LEU A 28 -1.47 -8.06 -8.78
N ILE A 29 -1.19 -7.66 -7.53
CA ILE A 29 -2.11 -6.82 -6.73
C ILE A 29 -2.46 -5.51 -7.45
N PHE A 30 -1.50 -4.96 -8.19
CA PHE A 30 -1.67 -3.74 -8.98
C PHE A 30 -1.86 -4.02 -10.47
N GLU A 31 -1.68 -5.26 -10.94
CA GLU A 31 -1.66 -5.60 -12.37
C GLU A 31 -2.98 -6.20 -12.87
N ASN A 32 -3.65 -7.08 -12.10
CA ASN A 32 -4.81 -7.84 -12.60
C ASN A 32 -6.06 -7.75 -11.70
N ASN A 33 -7.23 -7.78 -12.35
CA ASN A 33 -8.57 -7.83 -11.73
C ASN A 33 -8.84 -6.71 -10.71
N LEU A 34 -8.41 -5.47 -10.96
CA LEU A 34 -8.79 -4.36 -10.11
C LEU A 34 -10.29 -4.05 -10.28
N PRO A 35 -10.98 -3.61 -9.21
CA PRO A 35 -12.41 -3.29 -9.31
C PRO A 35 -12.67 -2.26 -10.41
N PRO A 36 -13.76 -2.42 -11.20
CA PRO A 36 -14.08 -1.53 -12.32
C PRO A 36 -14.37 -0.09 -11.89
N THR A 37 -14.60 0.13 -10.58
CA THR A 37 -14.77 1.44 -9.98
C THR A 37 -13.48 2.27 -9.94
N LEU A 38 -12.31 1.66 -10.13
CA LEU A 38 -11.02 2.37 -10.12
C LEU A 38 -10.68 2.92 -11.50
N SER A 39 -10.47 4.23 -11.59
CA SER A 39 -10.12 4.87 -12.86
C SER A 39 -8.73 4.43 -13.36
N PRO A 40 -8.49 4.35 -14.68
CA PRO A 40 -7.18 4.00 -15.23
C PRO A 40 -6.05 4.93 -14.76
N ALA A 41 -6.37 6.21 -14.55
CA ALA A 41 -5.42 7.19 -14.03
C ALA A 41 -4.99 6.85 -12.60
N LEU A 42 -5.96 6.54 -11.72
CA LEU A 42 -5.68 6.12 -10.34
C LEU A 42 -4.78 4.89 -10.33
N VAL A 43 -5.11 3.87 -11.11
CA VAL A 43 -4.31 2.63 -11.21
C VAL A 43 -2.88 2.93 -11.69
N LYS A 44 -2.71 3.83 -12.66
CA LYS A 44 -1.39 4.26 -13.13
C LYS A 44 -0.56 4.93 -12.02
N TYR A 45 -1.16 5.78 -11.18
CA TYR A 45 -0.47 6.39 -10.04
C TYR A 45 -0.13 5.34 -8.97
N ALA A 46 -1.04 4.40 -8.68
CA ALA A 46 -0.82 3.34 -7.70
C ALA A 46 0.44 2.52 -8.03
N ARG A 47 0.66 2.22 -9.32
CA ARG A 47 1.80 1.44 -9.83
C ARG A 47 3.16 2.16 -9.77
N ARG A 48 3.20 3.46 -9.48
CA ARG A 48 4.48 4.18 -9.45
C ARG A 48 5.40 3.59 -8.37
N PRO A 49 6.67 3.29 -8.69
CA PRO A 49 7.62 2.78 -7.71
C PRO A 49 7.87 3.83 -6.63
N PHE A 50 8.37 3.38 -5.49
CA PHE A 50 8.78 4.26 -4.40
C PHE A 50 10.07 3.76 -3.74
N SER A 51 10.72 4.62 -2.99
CA SER A 51 11.88 4.26 -2.17
C SER A 51 11.61 4.72 -0.75
N ILE A 52 11.86 3.85 0.23
CA ILE A 52 11.75 4.19 1.66
C ILE A 52 13.13 4.23 2.30
N ILE A 53 13.24 5.01 3.36
CA ILE A 53 14.30 4.94 4.36
C ILE A 53 13.88 3.90 5.41
N TYR A 54 14.74 2.93 5.70
CA TYR A 54 14.48 1.86 6.68
C TYR A 54 14.67 2.31 8.14
N ASN A 55 15.23 3.50 8.37
CA ASN A 55 15.31 4.09 9.70
C ASN A 55 13.97 4.76 10.01
N PHE A 56 13.53 4.63 11.26
CA PHE A 56 12.40 5.41 11.77
C PHE A 56 12.73 6.90 11.64
N LEU A 57 11.81 7.63 11.00
CA LEU A 57 11.81 9.08 10.99
C LEU A 57 10.83 9.49 12.09
N ASP A 58 11.30 10.23 13.09
CA ASP A 58 10.46 10.67 14.20
C ASP A 58 9.35 11.62 13.74
N ASP A 59 9.58 12.39 12.66
CA ASP A 59 8.60 13.31 12.07
C ASP A 59 8.51 13.12 10.55
N THR A 60 7.59 12.28 10.07
CA THR A 60 7.24 12.29 8.64
C THR A 60 6.19 13.37 8.37
N PRO A 61 6.38 14.25 7.38
CA PRO A 61 5.42 15.29 7.11
C PRO A 61 4.05 14.72 6.72
N TYR A 62 3.01 15.31 7.31
CA TYR A 62 1.63 14.89 7.14
C TYR A 62 1.06 15.41 5.79
N LEU A 63 0.33 14.54 5.09
CA LEU A 63 -0.26 14.83 3.76
C LEU A 63 -1.79 14.87 3.77
N GLY A 64 -2.44 14.68 4.93
CA GLY A 64 -3.91 14.62 5.00
C GLY A 64 -4.56 13.34 4.46
N LEU A 65 -3.76 12.37 3.98
CA LEU A 65 -4.28 11.16 3.32
C LEU A 65 -4.95 10.13 4.26
N TRP A 66 -4.81 10.28 5.58
CA TRP A 66 -5.25 9.29 6.57
C TRP A 66 -6.45 9.74 7.39
N THR A 67 -6.74 11.04 7.41
CA THR A 67 -7.84 11.60 8.22
C THR A 67 -8.95 12.04 7.29
N ARG A 68 -10.18 11.60 7.55
CA ARG A 68 -11.36 12.12 6.83
C ARG A 68 -11.41 13.64 6.99
N PRO A 69 -11.66 14.40 5.91
CA PRO A 69 -12.19 13.98 4.60
C PRO A 69 -11.14 13.65 3.52
N PHE A 70 -9.94 13.22 3.91
CA PHE A 70 -8.82 12.84 3.03
C PHE A 70 -8.34 13.97 2.11
N GLN A 71 -8.32 15.19 2.63
CA GLN A 71 -7.89 16.37 1.88
C GLN A 71 -6.38 16.47 1.86
N LEU A 72 -5.82 16.91 0.72
CA LEU A 72 -4.39 17.15 0.61
C LEU A 72 -3.98 18.29 1.54
N GLU A 73 -3.05 17.99 2.45
CA GLU A 73 -2.33 19.00 3.20
C GLU A 73 -0.93 19.15 2.63
N ILE A 74 -0.59 20.37 2.21
CA ILE A 74 0.73 20.70 1.70
C ILE A 74 1.54 21.24 2.89
N PRO A 75 2.51 20.47 3.42
CA PRO A 75 3.36 20.98 4.48
C PRO A 75 4.22 22.13 3.97
N ALA A 76 4.67 22.97 4.91
CA ALA A 76 5.73 23.92 4.63
C ALA A 76 6.95 23.19 4.02
N ILE A 77 7.76 23.92 3.26
CA ILE A 77 8.95 23.35 2.59
C ILE A 77 9.78 22.58 3.62
N VAL A 78 9.98 21.29 3.33
CA VAL A 78 10.77 20.39 4.16
C VAL A 78 12.22 20.53 3.73
N GLU A 79 13.13 20.56 4.71
CA GLU A 79 14.56 20.61 4.44
C GLU A 79 15.05 19.35 3.72
N GLY A 80 16.00 19.53 2.80
CA GLY A 80 16.59 18.44 2.03
C GLY A 80 16.38 18.59 0.53
N CYS A 81 17.04 17.72 -0.24
CA CYS A 81 16.80 17.67 -1.68
C CYS A 81 15.48 16.95 -1.98
N ARG A 82 14.90 17.20 -3.16
CA ARG A 82 13.61 16.61 -3.57
C ARG A 82 13.55 15.08 -3.42
N GLU A 83 14.63 14.38 -3.75
CA GLU A 83 14.70 12.91 -3.60
C GLU A 83 14.65 12.46 -2.13
N GLU A 84 15.29 13.21 -1.24
CA GLU A 84 15.29 12.90 0.19
C GLU A 84 13.90 13.12 0.79
N VAL A 85 13.28 14.25 0.48
CA VAL A 85 11.92 14.57 0.90
C VAL A 85 10.91 13.54 0.36
N GLU A 86 11.03 13.13 -0.90
CA GLU A 86 10.16 12.09 -1.48
C GLU A 86 10.27 10.77 -0.71
N LYS A 87 11.49 10.38 -0.30
CA LYS A 87 11.71 9.19 0.53
C LYS A 87 11.14 9.34 1.93
N GLN A 88 11.22 10.53 2.54
CA GLN A 88 10.61 10.79 3.84
C GLN A 88 9.10 10.60 3.78
N PHE A 89 8.43 11.27 2.84
CA PHE A 89 7.00 11.05 2.59
C PHE A 89 6.69 9.57 2.35
N ALA A 90 7.45 8.92 1.47
CA ALA A 90 7.26 7.51 1.17
C ALA A 90 7.36 6.60 2.41
N THR A 91 8.33 6.85 3.29
CA THR A 91 8.49 6.09 4.54
C THR A 91 7.28 6.23 5.45
N GLY A 92 6.80 7.45 5.73
CA GLY A 92 5.65 7.61 6.61
C GLY A 92 4.36 7.08 6.01
N GLN A 93 4.12 7.29 4.71
CA GLN A 93 2.94 6.72 4.04
C GLN A 93 2.99 5.18 4.03
N TYR A 94 4.17 4.60 3.85
CA TYR A 94 4.36 3.15 3.98
C TYR A 94 4.01 2.66 5.39
N HIS A 95 4.54 3.28 6.44
CA HIS A 95 4.25 2.88 7.82
C HIS A 95 2.77 2.98 8.16
N GLN A 96 2.11 4.08 7.77
CA GLN A 96 0.68 4.26 7.98
C GLN A 96 -0.16 3.18 7.27
N ILE A 97 0.20 2.76 6.05
CA ILE A 97 -0.46 1.63 5.37
C ILE A 97 -0.33 0.34 6.19
N ILE A 98 0.87 0.07 6.72
CA ILE A 98 1.12 -1.14 7.51
C ILE A 98 0.33 -1.12 8.83
N GLU A 99 0.39 -0.01 9.58
CA GLU A 99 -0.32 0.15 10.85
C GLU A 99 -1.83 -0.01 10.67
N HIS A 100 -2.43 0.78 9.78
CA HIS A 100 -3.87 0.69 9.52
C HIS A 100 -4.28 -0.67 8.93
N GLY A 101 -3.41 -1.31 8.16
CA GLY A 101 -3.60 -2.68 7.69
C GLY A 101 -3.70 -3.69 8.84
N TYR A 102 -2.80 -3.60 9.83
CA TYR A 102 -2.86 -4.44 11.02
C TYR A 102 -4.07 -4.15 11.90
N GLU A 103 -4.45 -2.88 12.07
CA GLU A 103 -5.65 -2.48 12.82
C GLU A 103 -6.92 -3.07 12.22
N ARG A 104 -7.12 -2.88 10.90
CA ARG A 104 -8.26 -3.49 10.19
C ARG A 104 -8.20 -5.00 10.26
N TYR A 105 -7.02 -5.60 10.10
CA TYR A 105 -6.87 -7.04 10.25
C TYR A 105 -7.32 -7.56 11.62
N GLY A 106 -6.89 -6.89 12.69
CA GLY A 106 -7.31 -7.18 14.05
C GLY A 106 -8.82 -7.04 14.23
N ALA A 107 -9.41 -5.94 13.75
CA ALA A 107 -10.84 -5.68 13.87
C ALA A 107 -11.68 -6.74 13.13
N TRP A 108 -11.32 -7.05 11.88
CA TRP A 108 -11.99 -8.06 11.04
C TRP A 108 -11.80 -9.50 11.55
N LYS A 109 -10.75 -9.76 12.36
CA LYS A 109 -10.52 -11.03 13.04
C LYS A 109 -11.41 -11.22 14.28
N GLN A 110 -11.71 -10.14 14.99
CA GLN A 110 -12.41 -10.15 16.28
C GLN A 110 -13.93 -9.94 16.18
N LYS A 111 -14.40 -9.08 15.27
CA LYS A 111 -15.83 -8.75 15.08
C LYS A 111 -16.43 -9.51 13.90
N GLY A 112 -17.72 -9.82 13.98
CA GLY A 112 -18.52 -10.30 12.84
C GLY A 112 -18.39 -9.34 11.65
N GLY A 113 -18.19 -9.88 10.46
CA GLY A 113 -17.53 -9.17 9.35
C GLY A 113 -18.35 -8.17 8.55
N GLU A 114 -19.68 -8.21 8.62
CA GLU A 114 -20.53 -7.45 7.70
C GLU A 114 -20.42 -5.93 7.93
N ASP A 115 -20.62 -5.45 9.17
CA ASP A 115 -20.58 -4.01 9.49
C ASP A 115 -19.23 -3.36 9.15
N LEU A 116 -18.12 -4.07 9.40
CA LEU A 116 -16.79 -3.55 9.12
C LEU A 116 -16.45 -3.56 7.62
N THR A 117 -17.09 -4.42 6.83
CA THR A 117 -16.92 -4.44 5.37
C THR A 117 -17.72 -3.28 4.75
N ALA A 118 -18.93 -3.01 5.24
CA ALA A 118 -19.71 -1.86 4.82
C ALA A 118 -18.98 -0.54 5.07
N GLY A 119 -18.46 -0.33 6.30
CA GLY A 119 -17.68 0.87 6.63
C GLY A 119 -16.41 1.03 5.78
N ALA A 120 -15.73 -0.07 5.44
CA ALA A 120 -14.57 -0.04 4.56
C ALA A 120 -14.93 0.33 3.11
N LYS A 121 -16.09 -0.09 2.62
CA LYS A 121 -16.60 0.32 1.29
C LYS A 121 -16.96 1.79 1.24
N GLU A 122 -17.55 2.33 2.30
CA GLU A 122 -17.80 3.77 2.43
C GLU A 122 -16.50 4.56 2.43
N GLU A 123 -15.52 4.12 3.23
CA GLU A 123 -14.17 4.72 3.22
C GLU A 123 -13.53 4.67 1.84
N LEU A 124 -13.64 3.53 1.13
CA LEU A 124 -13.11 3.39 -0.23
C LEU A 124 -13.75 4.41 -1.18
N ALA A 125 -15.07 4.58 -1.13
CA ALA A 125 -15.77 5.57 -1.96
C ALA A 125 -15.33 7.00 -1.65
N GLU A 126 -15.18 7.35 -0.37
CA GLU A 126 -14.69 8.67 0.06
C GLU A 126 -13.26 8.93 -0.41
N ARG A 127 -12.37 7.93 -0.31
CA ARG A 127 -10.97 8.04 -0.77
C ARG A 127 -10.86 8.18 -2.28
N ILE A 128 -11.69 7.47 -3.05
CA ILE A 128 -11.77 7.63 -4.52
C ILE A 128 -12.18 9.06 -4.85
N ALA A 129 -13.25 9.56 -4.23
CA ALA A 129 -13.74 10.92 -4.47
C ALA A 129 -12.71 11.99 -4.08
N ALA A 130 -11.99 11.80 -2.97
CA ALA A 130 -10.91 12.69 -2.55
C ALA A 130 -9.73 12.68 -3.54
N TRP A 131 -9.34 11.49 -4.01
CA TRP A 131 -8.30 11.33 -5.01
C TRP A 131 -8.66 12.01 -6.34
N ASP A 132 -9.88 11.80 -6.84
CA ASP A 132 -10.36 12.41 -8.09
C ASP A 132 -10.41 13.95 -7.97
N ARG A 133 -10.82 14.47 -6.82
CA ARG A 133 -10.81 15.91 -6.54
C ARG A 133 -9.38 16.47 -6.58
N MET A 134 -8.45 15.84 -5.86
CA MET A 134 -7.04 16.22 -5.87
C MET A 134 -6.42 16.13 -7.27
N ALA A 135 -6.82 15.14 -8.08
CA ALA A 135 -6.37 14.98 -9.46
C ALA A 135 -6.95 16.04 -10.42
N GLY A 136 -8.17 16.51 -10.16
CA GLY A 136 -8.85 17.55 -10.95
C GLY A 136 -8.47 18.99 -10.57
N GLU A 137 -7.99 19.22 -9.35
CA GLU A 137 -7.58 20.54 -8.88
C GLU A 137 -6.34 21.05 -9.63
N ARG A 138 -6.41 22.30 -10.11
CA ARG A 138 -5.24 23.00 -10.65
C ARG A 138 -4.42 23.51 -9.48
N VAL A 139 -3.14 23.15 -9.43
CA VAL A 139 -2.19 23.75 -8.48
C VAL A 139 -2.05 25.22 -8.86
N GLY A 140 -2.28 26.11 -7.89
CA GLY A 140 -2.11 27.55 -8.07
C GLY A 140 -0.65 27.94 -8.35
N GLU A 141 -0.40 29.24 -8.53
CA GLU A 141 0.90 29.81 -8.94
C GLU A 141 2.07 29.60 -7.94
N ARG A 142 1.88 28.86 -6.83
CA ARG A 142 2.88 28.60 -5.77
C ARG A 142 4.04 27.66 -6.16
N GLY A 143 4.21 27.40 -7.45
CA GLY A 143 5.45 26.86 -8.00
C GLY A 143 5.67 25.36 -7.80
N SER A 144 6.88 24.92 -8.15
CA SER A 144 7.24 23.51 -8.31
C SER A 144 7.13 22.63 -7.05
N TRP A 145 7.00 23.23 -5.86
CA TRP A 145 6.88 22.49 -4.59
C TRP A 145 5.49 21.92 -4.39
N ASP A 146 4.44 22.74 -4.52
CA ASP A 146 3.05 22.30 -4.33
C ASP A 146 2.70 21.20 -5.35
N GLU A 147 3.18 21.34 -6.59
CA GLU A 147 3.03 20.32 -7.62
C GLU A 147 3.78 19.02 -7.27
N PHE A 148 5.00 19.13 -6.73
CA PHE A 148 5.75 17.97 -6.26
C PHE A 148 5.02 17.23 -5.13
N VAL A 149 4.58 17.95 -4.09
CA VAL A 149 3.86 17.36 -2.95
C VAL A 149 2.57 16.71 -3.42
N ARG A 150 1.83 17.37 -4.31
CA ARG A 150 0.61 16.82 -4.92
C ARG A 150 0.89 15.55 -5.71
N GLU A 151 1.96 15.48 -6.51
CA GLU A 151 2.33 14.27 -7.25
C GLU A 151 2.66 13.10 -6.32
N VAL A 152 3.35 13.37 -5.21
CA VAL A 152 3.62 12.37 -4.15
C VAL A 152 2.30 11.92 -3.53
N ALA A 153 1.42 12.84 -3.17
CA ALA A 153 0.12 12.54 -2.57
C ALA A 153 -0.80 11.76 -3.50
N LEU A 154 -0.86 12.10 -4.79
CA LEU A 154 -1.61 11.34 -5.81
C LEU A 154 -1.09 9.90 -5.93
N SER A 155 0.22 9.71 -5.89
CA SER A 155 0.85 8.38 -5.94
C SER A 155 0.47 7.53 -4.74
N TRP A 156 0.54 8.08 -3.52
CA TRP A 156 0.24 7.36 -2.29
C TRP A 156 -1.26 7.17 -2.06
N GLY A 157 -2.08 8.19 -2.32
CA GLY A 157 -3.54 8.09 -2.26
C GLY A 157 -4.06 6.97 -3.17
N ALA A 158 -3.52 6.86 -4.39
CA ALA A 158 -3.86 5.78 -5.30
C ALA A 158 -3.47 4.39 -4.77
N LYS A 159 -2.30 4.25 -4.14
CA LYS A 159 -1.87 2.99 -3.50
C LYS A 159 -2.83 2.59 -2.38
N ILE A 160 -3.20 3.53 -1.52
CA ILE A 160 -4.13 3.29 -0.40
C ILE A 160 -5.48 2.80 -0.94
N VAL A 161 -6.04 3.48 -1.95
CA VAL A 161 -7.30 3.09 -2.59
C VAL A 161 -7.24 1.67 -3.15
N VAL A 162 -6.20 1.36 -3.94
CA VAL A 162 -6.06 0.03 -4.55
C VAL A 162 -5.95 -1.06 -3.48
N LEU A 163 -5.15 -0.82 -2.43
CA LEU A 163 -4.94 -1.79 -1.37
C LEU A 163 -6.21 -2.04 -0.57
N LEU A 164 -6.94 -0.98 -0.21
CA LEU A 164 -8.21 -1.10 0.49
C LEU A 164 -9.24 -1.85 -0.35
N ALA A 165 -9.33 -1.54 -1.65
CA ALA A 165 -10.24 -2.22 -2.57
C ALA A 165 -9.94 -3.72 -2.66
N LYS A 166 -8.66 -4.11 -2.74
CA LYS A 166 -8.24 -5.52 -2.72
C LYS A 166 -8.47 -6.20 -1.38
N GLU A 167 -8.29 -5.47 -0.28
CA GLU A 167 -8.54 -5.98 1.07
C GLU A 167 -10.03 -6.31 1.26
N ILE A 168 -10.93 -5.45 0.75
CA ILE A 168 -12.39 -5.68 0.74
C ILE A 168 -12.74 -6.89 -0.14
N GLU A 169 -12.26 -6.96 -1.38
CA GLU A 169 -12.51 -8.10 -2.30
C GLU A 169 -12.12 -9.43 -1.64
N LEU A 170 -10.93 -9.51 -1.04
CA LEU A 170 -10.47 -10.70 -0.32
C LEU A 170 -11.38 -11.08 0.85
N ARG A 171 -11.92 -10.07 1.56
CA ARG A 171 -12.83 -10.30 2.68
C ARG A 171 -14.18 -10.82 2.21
N GLU A 172 -14.73 -10.28 1.14
CA GLU A 172 -16.03 -10.68 0.59
C GLU A 172 -15.99 -12.08 -0.01
N ASP A 173 -14.95 -12.39 -0.79
CA ASP A 173 -14.84 -13.68 -1.46
C ASP A 173 -14.60 -14.85 -0.50
N GLN A 174 -13.95 -14.62 0.64
CA GLN A 174 -13.42 -15.70 1.49
C GLN A 174 -13.90 -15.65 2.95
N GLY A 175 -14.68 -14.64 3.32
CA GLY A 175 -15.16 -14.42 4.67
C GLY A 175 -14.03 -14.24 5.70
N GLY A 176 -14.38 -14.33 6.99
CA GLY A 176 -13.42 -14.05 8.07
C GLY A 176 -12.39 -15.14 8.36
N ILE A 177 -12.56 -16.34 7.80
CA ILE A 177 -11.62 -17.46 7.98
C ILE A 177 -10.51 -17.38 6.92
N GLY A 178 -10.85 -17.18 5.64
CA GLY A 178 -9.85 -17.07 4.58
C GLY A 178 -8.94 -15.84 4.72
N TYR A 179 -9.45 -14.79 5.35
CA TYR A 179 -8.70 -13.58 5.66
C TYR A 179 -7.58 -13.80 6.71
N LYS A 180 -7.67 -14.83 7.57
CA LYS A 180 -6.69 -15.08 8.65
C LYS A 180 -5.42 -15.80 8.17
N ASP A 181 -5.53 -16.61 7.13
CA ASP A 181 -4.48 -17.54 6.68
C ASP A 181 -3.73 -17.05 5.43
N ARG A 182 -3.94 -15.80 5.02
CA ARG A 182 -3.33 -15.21 3.83
C ARG A 182 -2.43 -14.03 4.13
N GLU A 183 -1.51 -13.83 3.21
CA GLU A 183 -0.73 -12.62 3.08
C GLU A 183 -1.64 -11.52 2.50
N LEU A 184 -1.75 -10.39 3.19
CA LEU A 184 -2.69 -9.30 2.89
C LEU A 184 -2.10 -8.32 1.86
N PRO A 185 -2.93 -7.57 1.10
CA PRO A 185 -2.43 -6.72 0.02
C PRO A 185 -1.32 -5.76 0.44
N TRP A 186 -1.45 -5.15 1.62
CA TRP A 186 -0.47 -4.21 2.16
C TRP A 186 0.87 -4.86 2.56
N GLN A 187 0.89 -6.16 2.86
CA GLN A 187 2.13 -6.89 3.19
C GLN A 187 3.06 -7.04 1.99
N TYR A 188 2.51 -6.94 0.77
CA TYR A 188 3.28 -7.05 -0.46
C TYR A 188 3.84 -5.72 -0.97
N MET A 189 3.41 -4.59 -0.40
CA MET A 189 3.84 -3.27 -0.85
C MET A 189 5.36 -3.10 -0.90
N ILE A 190 6.10 -3.70 0.05
CA ILE A 190 7.56 -3.58 0.09
C ILE A 190 8.22 -4.08 -1.20
N ARG A 191 7.54 -4.92 -1.99
CA ARG A 191 8.05 -5.43 -3.27
C ARG A 191 7.92 -4.44 -4.42
N LEU A 192 7.04 -3.43 -4.30
CA LEU A 192 7.01 -2.25 -5.16
C LEU A 192 8.09 -1.23 -4.82
N SER A 193 8.78 -1.40 -3.69
CA SER A 193 9.92 -0.54 -3.38
C SER A 193 11.08 -0.88 -4.32
N THR A 194 11.61 0.13 -5.00
CA THR A 194 12.85 -0.04 -5.76
C THR A 194 13.98 -0.20 -4.75
N ARG A 195 14.45 -1.43 -4.51
CA ARG A 195 15.63 -1.69 -3.67
C ARG A 195 16.78 -0.74 -4.08
N LYS A 196 17.16 0.17 -3.19
CA LYS A 196 18.51 0.75 -3.17
C LYS A 196 19.15 0.40 -1.83
N VAL A 197 20.00 -0.61 -1.87
CA VAL A 197 20.95 -0.94 -0.81
C VAL A 197 21.80 0.30 -0.53
N VAL A 198 21.77 0.80 0.70
CA VAL A 198 22.92 1.49 1.30
C VAL A 198 23.02 1.05 2.76
N ILE A 199 23.65 -0.11 2.98
CA ILE A 199 24.31 -0.34 4.25
C ILE A 199 25.57 0.53 4.20
N ARG A 200 25.55 1.72 4.82
CA ARG A 200 26.82 2.34 5.22
C ARG A 200 27.39 1.45 6.32
N ARG A 201 28.29 0.53 5.96
CA ARG A 201 29.21 -0.05 6.93
C ARG A 201 30.01 1.12 7.48
N ASN A 202 29.75 1.50 8.73
CA ASN A 202 30.66 2.34 9.48
C ASN A 202 31.96 1.54 9.63
N ASN A 203 32.96 1.87 8.81
CA ASN A 203 34.35 1.58 9.14
C ASN A 203 34.82 2.68 10.07
N LYS A 204 34.79 2.42 11.38
CA LYS A 204 35.80 2.86 12.34
C LYS A 204 35.93 1.79 13.40
#